data_AF-A0A1F5EV22-F1
#
_entry.id   AF-A0A1F5EV22-F1
#
_cell.length_a   1.000
_cell.length_b   1.000
_cell.length_c   1.000
_cell.angle_alpha   90.00
_cell.angle_beta   90.00
_cell.angle_gamma   90.00
#
_symmetry.space_group_name_H-M   'P 1'
#
loop_
_entity.id
_entity.type
_entity.pdbx_description
1 polymer ?
#
loop_
_entity_poly.entity_id
_entity_poly.type
_entity_poly.pdbx_seq_one_letter_code
_entity_poly.pdbx_strand_id
1 'polypeptide(L)'
;MGNEGGRRRFLILSALATEGLLLWACLERRKSLLINGGKTGLTANRVKARSTPTPAPIVERVIPSATPAPKRLNEVETSEPPLTTPDRLEVSESGLILDDRTVVALEAAQTAVRSMPGEYSWDEFRTCSTFISAYLGEFGFPISDRNGQSAEFADPFPWSGTVSQVNWLRRNCPTYVHDAPLIDFLERRLYDRLAPGNVIYLTVALGHNGYDTYYHVAALVGYHVDGEPQFAEMAAGMRSASAERAFSQLTKFYKKRADGSWDVTPRDPRHTLVVTWFDPFAVIRDII
;
A
#
# COMPACT_ATOMS: atom_id res chain seq x y z
N MET A 1 -39.52 3.85 -27.80
CA MET A 1 -38.37 3.00 -27.42
C MET A 1 -37.16 3.91 -27.33
N GLY A 2 -36.81 4.31 -26.11
CA GLY A 2 -35.82 5.34 -25.82
C GLY A 2 -34.41 4.76 -25.68
N ASN A 3 -33.44 5.47 -26.23
CA ASN A 3 -32.05 5.06 -26.41
C ASN A 3 -31.25 5.15 -25.08
N GLU A 4 -31.27 4.09 -24.26
CA GLU A 4 -30.54 4.01 -22.98
C GLU A 4 -29.03 3.78 -23.13
N GLY A 5 -28.55 3.39 -24.32
CA GLY A 5 -27.14 3.10 -24.58
C GLY A 5 -26.21 4.33 -24.60
N GLY A 6 -26.77 5.53 -24.83
CA GLY A 6 -25.98 6.77 -24.93
C GLY A 6 -25.57 7.38 -23.59
N ARG A 7 -26.39 7.20 -22.54
CA ARG A 7 -26.14 7.81 -21.21
C ARG A 7 -25.06 7.08 -20.39
N ARG A 8 -24.92 5.76 -20.56
CA ARG A 8 -23.88 4.97 -19.87
C ARG A 8 -22.46 5.26 -20.35
N ARG A 9 -22.26 5.58 -21.64
CA ARG A 9 -20.93 5.94 -22.17
C ARG A 9 -20.49 7.34 -21.75
N PHE A 10 -21.42 8.26 -21.49
CA PHE A 10 -21.09 9.64 -21.13
C PHE A 10 -20.63 9.78 -19.67
N LEU A 11 -21.18 8.97 -18.76
CA LEU A 11 -20.78 8.97 -17.34
C LEU A 11 -19.39 8.35 -17.10
N ILE A 12 -19.07 7.26 -17.80
CA ILE A 12 -17.74 6.61 -17.71
C ILE A 12 -16.63 7.51 -18.27
N LEU A 13 -16.90 8.25 -19.35
CA LEU A 13 -15.94 9.22 -19.89
C LEU A 13 -15.77 10.45 -18.99
N SER A 14 -16.77 10.83 -18.19
CA SER A 14 -16.66 11.96 -17.26
C SER A 14 -15.89 11.64 -15.98
N ALA A 15 -16.00 10.43 -15.43
CA ALA A 15 -15.23 10.01 -14.24
C ALA A 15 -13.73 9.84 -14.57
N LEU A 16 -13.41 9.16 -15.68
CA LEU A 16 -12.03 9.00 -16.16
C LEU A 16 -11.36 10.33 -16.56
N ALA A 17 -12.14 11.31 -17.03
CA ALA A 17 -11.62 12.64 -17.34
C ALA A 17 -11.28 13.42 -16.06
N THR A 18 -12.03 13.24 -14.97
CA THR A 18 -11.83 14.02 -13.73
C THR A 18 -10.66 13.48 -12.90
N GLU A 19 -10.48 12.16 -12.86
CA GLU A 19 -9.34 11.52 -12.17
C GLU A 19 -8.05 11.60 -13.01
N GLY A 20 -8.15 11.47 -14.34
CA GLY A 20 -7.03 11.70 -15.25
C GLY A 20 -6.53 13.15 -15.26
N LEU A 21 -7.43 14.13 -15.08
CA LEU A 21 -7.06 15.55 -14.93
C LEU A 21 -6.38 15.83 -13.59
N LEU A 22 -6.75 15.13 -12.51
CA LEU A 22 -6.07 15.22 -11.21
C LEU A 22 -4.66 14.64 -11.26
N LEU A 23 -4.47 13.49 -11.91
CA LEU A 23 -3.15 12.90 -12.12
C LEU A 23 -2.26 13.77 -13.01
N TRP A 24 -2.81 14.34 -14.10
CA TRP A 24 -2.10 15.23 -15.01
C TRP A 24 -1.76 16.58 -14.37
N ALA A 25 -2.69 17.18 -13.60
CA ALA A 25 -2.44 18.41 -12.87
C ALA A 25 -1.38 18.23 -11.77
N CYS A 26 -1.31 17.06 -11.12
CA CYS A 26 -0.25 16.72 -10.17
C CYS A 26 1.13 16.59 -10.84
N LEU A 27 1.19 16.00 -12.04
CA LEU A 27 2.42 15.88 -12.84
C LEU A 27 2.94 17.24 -13.34
N GLU A 28 2.05 18.14 -13.79
CA GLU A 28 2.44 19.50 -14.22
C GLU A 28 2.86 20.40 -13.05
N ARG A 29 2.23 20.27 -11.86
CA ARG A 29 2.64 21.01 -10.66
C ARG A 29 4.03 20.59 -10.16
N ARG A 30 4.43 19.32 -10.34
CA ARG A 30 5.77 18.82 -10.00
C ARG A 30 6.86 19.40 -10.91
N LYS A 31 6.58 19.59 -12.20
CA LYS A 31 7.54 20.25 -13.12
C LYS A 31 7.80 21.71 -12.74
N SER A 32 6.81 22.44 -12.24
CA SER A 32 7.00 23.86 -11.88
C SER A 32 7.80 24.06 -10.58
N LEU A 33 7.73 23.12 -9.64
CA LEU A 33 8.53 23.14 -8.40
C LEU A 33 10.01 22.81 -8.66
N LEU A 34 10.32 22.02 -9.69
CA LEU A 34 11.69 21.67 -10.07
C LEU A 34 12.43 22.80 -10.80
N ILE A 35 11.71 23.71 -11.47
CA ILE A 35 12.33 24.83 -12.19
C ILE A 35 12.68 26.00 -11.26
N ASN A 36 12.01 26.13 -10.10
CA ASN A 36 12.21 27.25 -9.16
C ASN A 36 13.08 26.93 -7.93
N GLY A 37 13.45 25.66 -7.69
CA GLY A 37 14.27 25.26 -6.52
C GLY A 37 15.79 25.43 -6.69
N GLY A 38 16.27 25.75 -7.89
CA GLY A 38 17.69 25.83 -8.20
C GLY A 38 18.26 27.24 -8.13
N LYS A 39 18.34 27.87 -6.96
CA LYS A 39 19.24 29.02 -6.70
C LYS A 39 19.27 29.42 -5.21
N THR A 40 20.29 28.94 -4.51
CA THR A 40 21.07 29.57 -3.39
C THR A 40 21.80 28.41 -2.71
N GLY A 41 23.13 28.30 -2.62
CA GLY A 41 24.12 29.30 -2.24
C GLY A 41 24.77 28.83 -0.93
N LEU A 42 26.06 28.46 -0.98
CA LEU A 42 26.89 27.95 0.13
C LEU A 42 26.85 28.80 1.43
N THR A 43 27.01 28.17 2.60
CA THR A 43 28.21 28.30 3.48
C THR A 43 28.08 27.49 4.77
N ALA A 44 29.22 26.97 5.23
CA ALA A 44 29.40 26.24 6.49
C ALA A 44 29.45 27.17 7.70
N ASN A 45 28.99 26.70 8.87
CA ASN A 45 29.63 27.04 10.14
C ASN A 45 29.30 26.08 11.28
N ARG A 46 30.29 25.93 12.16
CA ARG A 46 30.46 24.97 13.25
C ARG A 46 30.41 25.74 14.58
N VAL A 47 29.44 25.47 15.49
CA VAL A 47 29.57 25.80 16.93
C VAL A 47 28.79 24.79 17.80
N LYS A 48 29.40 24.44 18.94
CA LYS A 48 28.97 23.54 20.02
C LYS A 48 28.01 24.22 21.02
N ALA A 49 27.33 23.36 21.79
CA ALA A 49 26.99 23.44 23.22
C ALA A 49 25.56 23.83 23.69
N ARG A 50 24.91 22.81 24.29
CA ARG A 50 23.95 22.73 25.42
C ARG A 50 23.45 24.02 26.10
N SER A 51 22.12 24.05 26.35
CA SER A 51 21.52 24.27 27.68
C SER A 51 20.06 23.79 27.75
N THR A 52 19.69 23.18 28.88
CA THR A 52 18.38 22.62 29.29
C THR A 52 17.35 23.69 29.74
N PRO A 53 16.07 23.32 29.97
CA PRO A 53 14.91 24.21 29.86
C PRO A 53 14.42 24.80 31.21
N THR A 54 13.51 25.79 31.15
CA THR A 54 12.76 26.30 32.32
C THR A 54 11.30 26.59 31.88
N PRO A 55 10.28 26.30 32.72
CA PRO A 55 8.88 26.21 32.30
C PRO A 55 8.01 27.46 32.59
N ALA A 56 6.93 27.54 31.81
CA ALA A 56 5.63 28.25 31.88
C ALA A 56 5.35 29.37 32.90
N PRO A 57 4.38 30.25 32.56
CA PRO A 57 3.21 30.28 33.43
C PRO A 57 1.86 30.20 32.70
N ILE A 58 0.93 29.64 33.47
CA ILE A 58 -0.50 29.44 33.28
C ILE A 58 -1.23 30.78 33.22
N VAL A 59 -2.21 30.91 32.32
CA VAL A 59 -3.25 31.95 32.41
C VAL A 59 -4.61 31.25 32.34
N GLU A 60 -5.26 31.20 33.50
CA GLU A 60 -6.70 30.97 33.67
C GLU A 60 -7.52 32.16 33.15
N ARG A 61 -8.80 31.85 32.85
CA ARG A 61 -10.03 32.68 32.94
C ARG A 61 -10.77 32.78 31.60
N VAL A 62 -12.10 32.73 31.51
CA VAL A 62 -13.22 32.60 32.45
C VAL A 62 -14.43 32.28 31.57
N ILE A 63 -15.30 31.40 32.03
CA ILE A 63 -16.63 31.13 31.48
C ILE A 63 -17.59 32.21 31.97
N PRO A 64 -18.49 32.74 31.12
CA PRO A 64 -19.81 33.12 31.59
C PRO A 64 -20.93 32.39 30.83
N SER A 65 -21.76 31.75 31.65
CA SER A 65 -23.08 31.22 31.38
C SER A 65 -24.07 32.33 30.98
N ALA A 66 -25.01 32.03 30.08
CA ALA A 66 -26.46 32.09 30.35
C ALA A 66 -27.27 32.11 29.03
N THR A 67 -28.13 31.10 28.90
CA THR A 67 -29.24 31.01 27.95
C THR A 67 -30.32 32.05 28.27
N PRO A 68 -31.07 32.53 27.25
CA PRO A 68 -32.50 32.21 27.25
C PRO A 68 -33.04 31.83 25.86
N ALA A 69 -33.91 30.82 25.83
CA ALA A 69 -34.84 30.57 24.73
C ALA A 69 -35.84 31.75 24.64
N PRO A 70 -36.41 32.06 23.45
CA PRO A 70 -37.63 31.35 23.10
C PRO A 70 -37.98 31.29 21.58
N LYS A 71 -39.10 30.59 21.34
CA LYS A 71 -40.05 30.67 20.20
C LYS A 71 -39.83 29.76 18.99
N ARG A 72 -40.69 28.73 18.95
CA ARG A 72 -41.23 28.07 17.76
C ARG A 72 -41.59 29.07 16.68
N LEU A 73 -41.20 28.77 15.43
CA LEU A 73 -41.93 29.12 14.22
C LEU A 73 -41.52 28.15 13.10
N ASN A 74 -42.56 27.54 12.52
CA ASN A 74 -42.71 27.00 11.17
C ASN A 74 -41.93 25.74 10.77
N GLU A 75 -42.73 24.69 10.57
CA GLU A 75 -42.53 23.58 9.65
C GLU A 75 -41.95 24.10 8.32
N VAL A 76 -40.68 23.81 8.10
CA VAL A 76 -40.11 23.74 6.76
C VAL A 76 -40.01 22.26 6.47
N GLU A 77 -40.81 21.82 5.51
CA GLU A 77 -40.75 20.51 4.89
C GLU A 77 -39.39 20.42 4.17
N THR A 78 -38.33 20.13 4.92
CA THR A 78 -37.05 19.70 4.35
C THR A 78 -37.27 18.28 3.88
N SER A 79 -37.55 18.14 2.58
CA SER A 79 -37.40 16.87 1.88
C SER A 79 -35.99 16.35 2.19
N GLU A 80 -35.90 15.34 3.04
CA GLU A 80 -34.66 14.61 3.23
C GLU A 80 -34.20 14.16 1.82
N PRO A 81 -32.96 14.45 1.41
CA PRO A 81 -32.41 13.81 0.23
C PRO A 81 -32.52 12.30 0.48
N PRO A 82 -32.98 11.51 -0.52
CA PRO A 82 -33.11 10.09 -0.33
C PRO A 82 -31.78 9.54 0.20
N LEU A 83 -31.85 8.80 1.31
CA LEU A 83 -30.72 7.99 1.76
C LEU A 83 -30.25 7.19 0.55
N THR A 84 -29.12 7.59 -0.02
CA THR A 84 -28.39 6.78 -0.97
C THR A 84 -28.05 5.51 -0.22
N THR A 85 -28.75 4.44 -0.55
CA THR A 85 -28.40 3.07 -0.18
C THR A 85 -26.88 2.94 -0.34
N PRO A 86 -26.14 2.47 0.68
CA PRO A 86 -24.68 2.37 0.56
C PRO A 86 -24.35 1.58 -0.71
N ASP A 87 -23.37 2.09 -1.45
CA ASP A 87 -22.91 1.56 -2.72
C ASP A 87 -22.95 0.04 -2.71
N ARG A 88 -23.72 -0.50 -3.65
CA ARG A 88 -23.80 -1.93 -3.86
C ARG A 88 -22.40 -2.35 -4.30
N LEU A 89 -21.63 -2.95 -3.39
CA LEU A 89 -20.30 -3.47 -3.68
C LEU A 89 -20.34 -4.27 -4.99
N GLU A 90 -19.61 -3.79 -5.99
CA GLU A 90 -19.50 -4.50 -7.25
C GLU A 90 -18.64 -5.76 -7.02
N VAL A 91 -18.99 -6.85 -7.69
CA VAL A 91 -18.28 -8.13 -7.57
C VAL A 91 -17.87 -8.55 -8.97
N SER A 92 -16.58 -8.87 -9.16
CA SER A 92 -16.04 -9.34 -10.44
C SER A 92 -16.58 -10.72 -10.80
N GLU A 93 -16.34 -11.15 -12.05
CA GLU A 93 -16.60 -12.54 -12.46
C GLU A 93 -15.79 -13.58 -11.65
N SER A 94 -14.64 -13.19 -11.08
CA SER A 94 -13.83 -14.05 -10.20
C SER A 94 -14.39 -14.16 -8.77
N GLY A 95 -15.40 -13.36 -8.41
CA GLY A 95 -15.93 -13.26 -7.06
C GLY A 95 -15.17 -12.29 -6.16
N LEU A 96 -14.27 -11.48 -6.73
CA LEU A 96 -13.52 -10.42 -6.03
C LEU A 96 -14.43 -9.23 -5.76
N ILE A 97 -14.42 -8.71 -4.53
CA ILE A 97 -15.13 -7.49 -4.14
C ILE A 97 -14.37 -6.29 -4.72
N LEU A 98 -15.04 -5.46 -5.52
CA LEU A 98 -14.46 -4.31 -6.21
C LEU A 98 -14.78 -3.00 -5.46
N ASP A 99 -14.10 -2.79 -4.34
CA ASP A 99 -14.00 -1.46 -3.73
C ASP A 99 -12.90 -0.61 -4.40
N ASP A 100 -12.87 0.70 -4.14
CA ASP A 100 -11.93 1.63 -4.77
C ASP A 100 -10.46 1.19 -4.62
N ARG A 101 -10.08 0.70 -3.44
CA ARG A 101 -8.71 0.24 -3.19
C ARG A 101 -8.41 -1.03 -3.99
N THR A 102 -9.37 -1.93 -4.11
CA THR A 102 -9.24 -3.17 -4.88
C THR A 102 -9.12 -2.89 -6.36
N VAL A 103 -9.92 -1.98 -6.92
CA VAL A 103 -9.85 -1.59 -8.33
C VAL A 103 -8.46 -1.05 -8.66
N VAL A 104 -7.97 -0.08 -7.87
CA VAL A 104 -6.66 0.54 -8.09
C VAL A 104 -5.52 -0.47 -7.87
N ALA A 105 -5.60 -1.31 -6.84
CA ALA A 105 -4.60 -2.34 -6.58
C ALA A 105 -4.58 -3.41 -7.69
N LEU A 106 -5.73 -3.82 -8.20
CA LEU A 106 -5.82 -4.81 -9.28
C LEU A 106 -5.28 -4.24 -10.60
N GLU A 107 -5.58 -2.99 -10.93
CA GLU A 107 -5.05 -2.34 -12.13
C GLU A 107 -3.51 -2.26 -12.07
N ALA A 108 -2.95 -1.79 -10.96
CA ALA A 108 -1.50 -1.74 -10.75
C ALA A 108 -0.86 -3.14 -10.84
N ALA A 109 -1.49 -4.15 -10.26
CA ALA A 109 -1.05 -5.54 -10.37
C ALA A 109 -1.06 -6.05 -11.81
N GLN A 110 -2.11 -5.77 -12.57
CA GLN A 110 -2.21 -6.16 -13.97
C GLN A 110 -1.15 -5.46 -14.83
N THR A 111 -0.84 -4.18 -14.59
CA THR A 111 0.27 -3.51 -15.27
C THR A 111 1.61 -4.14 -14.91
N ALA A 112 1.85 -4.44 -13.63
CA ALA A 112 3.05 -5.15 -13.19
C ALA A 112 3.19 -6.52 -13.89
N VAL A 113 2.12 -7.31 -13.99
CA VAL A 113 2.10 -8.59 -14.71
C VAL A 113 2.50 -8.41 -16.19
N ARG A 114 1.91 -7.43 -16.88
CA ARG A 114 2.24 -7.14 -18.29
C ARG A 114 3.69 -6.72 -18.50
N SER A 115 4.28 -6.03 -17.52
CA SER A 115 5.67 -5.56 -17.57
C SER A 115 6.70 -6.68 -17.37
N MET A 116 6.28 -7.86 -16.88
CA MET A 116 7.17 -8.97 -16.53
C MET A 116 6.77 -10.27 -17.25
N PRO A 117 6.85 -10.32 -18.59
CA PRO A 117 6.56 -11.55 -19.32
C PRO A 117 7.60 -12.63 -19.03
N GLY A 118 7.15 -13.88 -18.93
CA GLY A 118 8.00 -15.06 -18.80
C GLY A 118 8.09 -15.63 -17.38
N GLU A 119 8.88 -16.69 -17.25
CA GLU A 119 8.98 -17.50 -16.03
C GLU A 119 9.85 -16.83 -14.96
N TYR A 120 9.63 -17.19 -13.69
CA TYR A 120 10.44 -16.70 -12.59
C TYR A 120 11.94 -16.97 -12.84
N SER A 121 12.76 -15.93 -12.79
CA SER A 121 14.19 -16.02 -13.07
C SER A 121 14.97 -14.99 -12.26
N TRP A 122 15.94 -15.46 -11.48
CA TRP A 122 16.88 -14.59 -10.78
C TRP A 122 17.78 -13.84 -11.76
N ASP A 123 18.28 -14.55 -12.78
CA ASP A 123 19.23 -14.00 -13.76
C ASP A 123 18.60 -12.89 -14.61
N GLU A 124 17.31 -13.01 -14.89
CA GLU A 124 16.57 -12.03 -15.68
C GLU A 124 15.79 -11.02 -14.82
N PHE A 125 16.04 -11.02 -13.51
CA PHE A 125 15.39 -10.13 -12.53
C PHE A 125 13.86 -10.19 -12.57
N ARG A 126 13.31 -11.37 -12.88
CA ARG A 126 11.88 -11.68 -12.79
C ARG A 126 11.61 -12.41 -11.48
N THR A 127 11.42 -11.63 -10.42
CA THR A 127 11.34 -12.10 -9.03
C THR A 127 10.15 -11.47 -8.32
N CYS A 128 9.82 -11.96 -7.13
CA CYS A 128 8.79 -11.36 -6.28
C CYS A 128 9.08 -9.89 -5.95
N SER A 129 10.32 -9.57 -5.58
CA SER A 129 10.71 -8.21 -5.23
C SER A 129 10.67 -7.23 -6.41
N THR A 130 11.06 -7.67 -7.60
CA THR A 130 11.02 -6.82 -8.80
C THR A 130 9.61 -6.63 -9.32
N PHE A 131 8.73 -7.63 -9.14
CA PHE A 131 7.30 -7.47 -9.35
C PHE A 131 6.71 -6.37 -8.46
N ILE A 132 7.06 -6.36 -7.18
CA ILE A 132 6.59 -5.32 -6.25
C ILE A 132 7.14 -3.93 -6.59
N SER A 133 8.36 -3.83 -7.10
CA SER A 133 8.88 -2.56 -7.61
C SER A 133 8.06 -2.05 -8.79
N ALA A 134 7.69 -2.91 -9.74
CA ALA A 134 6.82 -2.53 -10.86
C ALA A 134 5.42 -2.11 -10.35
N TYR A 135 4.86 -2.87 -9.40
CA TYR A 135 3.58 -2.58 -8.76
C TYR A 135 3.56 -1.22 -8.06
N LEU A 136 4.57 -0.92 -7.23
CA LEU A 136 4.68 0.37 -6.54
C LEU A 136 5.01 1.53 -7.50
N GLY A 137 5.63 1.24 -8.63
CA GLY A 137 5.87 2.22 -9.70
C GLY A 137 4.59 2.82 -10.25
N GLU A 138 3.50 2.03 -10.35
CA GLU A 138 2.17 2.51 -10.79
C GLU A 138 1.58 3.54 -9.81
N PHE A 139 2.00 3.52 -8.55
CA PHE A 139 1.65 4.51 -7.54
C PHE A 139 2.61 5.71 -7.49
N GLY A 140 3.58 5.77 -8.40
CA GLY A 140 4.54 6.87 -8.48
C GLY A 140 5.65 6.83 -7.42
N PHE A 141 5.92 5.66 -6.82
CA PHE A 141 7.07 5.50 -5.91
C PHE A 141 8.40 5.70 -6.67
N PRO A 142 9.43 6.25 -6.02
CA PRO A 142 10.71 6.55 -6.65
C PRO A 142 11.56 5.30 -6.82
N ILE A 143 11.22 4.41 -7.75
CA ILE A 143 11.90 3.13 -7.94
C ILE A 143 13.29 3.34 -8.57
N SER A 144 14.31 2.63 -8.08
CA SER A 144 15.64 2.60 -8.68
C SER A 144 15.65 1.83 -9.99
N ASP A 145 16.67 2.02 -10.81
CA ASP A 145 16.98 1.10 -11.90
C ASP A 145 17.57 -0.23 -11.37
N ARG A 146 17.89 -1.15 -12.30
CA ARG A 146 18.48 -2.46 -12.00
C ARG A 146 19.85 -2.37 -11.31
N ASN A 147 20.55 -1.25 -11.44
CA ASN A 147 21.85 -1.00 -10.82
C ASN A 147 21.72 -0.31 -9.45
N GLY A 148 20.48 -0.10 -8.97
CA GLY A 148 20.22 0.62 -7.72
C GLY A 148 20.38 2.13 -7.84
N GLN A 149 20.42 2.68 -9.06
CA GLN A 149 20.61 4.11 -9.31
C GLN A 149 19.29 4.77 -9.71
N SER A 150 19.19 6.08 -9.47
CA SER A 150 18.13 6.92 -10.05
C SER A 150 18.70 8.29 -10.37
N ALA A 151 18.39 8.80 -11.56
CA ALA A 151 18.79 10.16 -11.95
C ALA A 151 17.94 11.23 -11.22
N GLU A 152 16.75 10.87 -10.75
CA GLU A 152 15.76 11.80 -10.22
C GLU A 152 15.67 11.79 -8.69
N PHE A 153 16.10 10.71 -8.04
CA PHE A 153 15.91 10.50 -6.60
C PHE A 153 17.22 10.15 -5.90
N ALA A 154 17.48 10.78 -4.75
CA ALA A 154 18.69 10.58 -3.98
C ALA A 154 18.74 9.24 -3.20
N ASP A 155 17.59 8.74 -2.73
CA ASP A 155 17.44 7.42 -2.09
C ASP A 155 16.21 6.70 -2.69
N PRO A 156 16.32 6.14 -3.91
CA PRO A 156 15.21 5.46 -4.56
C PRO A 156 14.87 4.13 -3.89
N PHE A 157 13.60 3.72 -3.96
CA PHE A 157 13.14 2.40 -3.54
C PHE A 157 13.87 1.31 -4.34
N PRO A 158 14.48 0.30 -3.70
CA PRO A 158 15.27 -0.71 -4.40
C PRO A 158 14.46 -1.51 -5.43
N TRP A 159 14.97 -1.55 -6.67
CA TRP A 159 14.39 -2.34 -7.76
C TRP A 159 14.20 -3.81 -7.39
N SER A 160 15.13 -4.39 -6.63
CA SER A 160 15.08 -5.81 -6.23
C SER A 160 15.61 -6.01 -4.81
N GLY A 161 15.30 -7.19 -4.24
CA GLY A 161 15.74 -7.62 -2.93
C GLY A 161 14.76 -7.25 -1.82
N THR A 162 14.03 -8.23 -1.32
CA THR A 162 13.03 -8.10 -0.24
C THR A 162 13.60 -7.42 1.01
N VAL A 163 14.79 -7.83 1.46
CA VAL A 163 15.47 -7.23 2.64
C VAL A 163 15.81 -5.77 2.40
N SER A 164 16.34 -5.43 1.23
CA SER A 164 16.69 -4.05 0.87
C SER A 164 15.44 -3.17 0.82
N GLN A 165 14.35 -3.68 0.25
CA GLN A 165 13.07 -2.98 0.17
C GLN A 165 12.48 -2.72 1.56
N VAL A 166 12.41 -3.73 2.44
CA VAL A 166 11.93 -3.53 3.82
C VAL A 166 12.81 -2.53 4.57
N ASN A 167 14.14 -2.62 4.43
CA ASN A 167 15.06 -1.66 5.05
C ASN A 167 14.83 -0.23 4.54
N TRP A 168 14.55 -0.05 3.25
CA TRP A 168 14.23 1.25 2.70
C TRP A 168 12.90 1.78 3.26
N LEU A 169 11.85 0.94 3.27
CA LEU A 169 10.52 1.30 3.79
C LEU A 169 10.59 1.72 5.26
N ARG A 170 11.35 1.00 6.09
CA ARG A 170 11.52 1.35 7.50
C ARG A 170 12.26 2.67 7.72
N ARG A 171 13.16 3.06 6.80
CA ARG A 171 13.86 4.35 6.90
C ARG A 171 13.03 5.51 6.36
N ASN A 172 12.32 5.30 5.26
CA ASN A 172 11.66 6.37 4.50
C ASN A 172 10.15 6.49 4.77
N CYS A 173 9.50 5.41 5.20
CA CYS A 173 8.06 5.33 5.46
C CYS A 173 7.72 4.62 6.79
N PRO A 174 8.44 4.86 7.91
CA PRO A 174 8.34 4.04 9.12
C PRO A 174 6.92 3.93 9.70
N THR A 175 6.12 4.99 9.59
CA THR A 175 4.75 5.04 10.13
C THR A 175 3.79 4.07 9.42
N TYR A 176 4.08 3.70 8.18
CA TYR A 176 3.19 2.89 7.32
C TYR A 176 3.69 1.46 7.16
N VAL A 177 4.73 1.08 7.91
CA VAL A 177 5.28 -0.27 7.95
C VAL A 177 4.91 -0.89 9.28
N HIS A 178 4.33 -2.08 9.21
CA HIS A 178 3.86 -2.81 10.38
C HIS A 178 4.44 -4.21 10.40
N ASP A 179 4.71 -4.71 11.60
CA ASP A 179 5.20 -6.06 11.83
C ASP A 179 4.22 -6.82 12.74
N ALA A 180 4.10 -8.12 12.50
CA ALA A 180 3.41 -9.05 13.40
C ALA A 180 4.09 -10.42 13.35
N PRO A 181 3.88 -11.28 14.36
CA PRO A 181 4.26 -12.69 14.26
C PRO A 181 3.70 -13.32 12.98
N LEU A 182 4.54 -14.04 12.23
CA LEU A 182 4.15 -14.69 10.98
C LEU A 182 2.97 -15.64 11.19
N ILE A 183 2.91 -16.30 12.35
CA ILE A 183 1.81 -17.22 12.67
C ILE A 183 0.45 -16.54 12.64
N ASP A 184 0.35 -15.27 13.01
CA ASP A 184 -0.91 -14.54 13.01
C ASP A 184 -1.41 -14.30 11.58
N PHE A 185 -0.50 -14.12 10.61
CA PHE A 185 -0.85 -14.10 9.18
C PHE A 185 -1.30 -15.49 8.70
N LEU A 186 -0.53 -16.54 9.02
CA LEU A 186 -0.82 -17.91 8.59
C LEU A 186 -2.13 -18.47 9.16
N GLU A 187 -2.55 -17.98 10.33
CA GLU A 187 -3.82 -18.30 10.97
C GLU A 187 -4.92 -17.26 10.71
N ARG A 188 -4.69 -16.33 9.76
CA ARG A 188 -5.69 -15.36 9.28
C ARG A 188 -6.16 -14.34 10.33
N ARG A 189 -5.42 -14.19 11.43
CA ARG A 189 -5.73 -13.27 12.54
C ARG A 189 -5.46 -11.80 12.21
N LEU A 190 -4.87 -11.52 11.05
CA LEU A 190 -4.51 -10.17 10.61
C LEU A 190 -5.40 -9.64 9.48
N TYR A 191 -6.39 -10.42 8.99
CA TYR A 191 -7.14 -10.06 7.78
C TYR A 191 -7.95 -8.77 7.95
N ASP A 192 -8.44 -8.50 9.17
CA ASP A 192 -9.11 -7.25 9.55
C ASP A 192 -8.19 -6.01 9.53
N ARG A 193 -6.86 -6.22 9.52
CA ARG A 193 -5.85 -5.18 9.52
C ARG A 193 -5.18 -4.96 8.17
N LEU A 194 -5.39 -5.87 7.22
CA LEU A 194 -4.80 -5.84 5.90
C LEU A 194 -5.81 -5.27 4.91
N ALA A 195 -5.46 -4.15 4.27
CA ALA A 195 -6.30 -3.51 3.27
C ALA A 195 -5.83 -3.87 1.85
N PRO A 196 -6.75 -3.92 0.86
CA PRO A 196 -6.36 -3.98 -0.55
C PRO A 196 -5.32 -2.91 -0.88
N GLY A 197 -4.30 -3.28 -1.65
CA GLY A 197 -3.14 -2.45 -1.95
C GLY A 197 -1.94 -2.63 -1.01
N ASN A 198 -2.10 -3.30 0.13
CA ASN A 198 -0.97 -3.56 1.02
C ASN A 198 0.07 -4.48 0.37
N VAL A 199 1.36 -4.15 0.54
CA VAL A 199 2.48 -5.02 0.17
C VAL A 199 2.90 -5.82 1.38
N ILE A 200 2.97 -7.15 1.25
CA ILE A 200 3.19 -8.10 2.35
C ILE A 200 4.48 -8.87 2.12
N TYR A 201 5.42 -8.75 3.05
CA TYR A 201 6.71 -9.42 3.09
C TYR A 201 6.68 -10.57 4.09
N LEU A 202 7.09 -11.75 3.63
CA LEU A 202 7.00 -13.02 4.36
C LEU A 202 8.40 -13.54 4.70
N THR A 203 8.66 -13.80 5.99
CA THR A 203 9.93 -14.35 6.44
C THR A 203 9.93 -15.87 6.50
N VAL A 204 11.06 -16.51 6.24
CA VAL A 204 11.26 -17.93 6.47
C VAL A 204 12.62 -18.17 7.12
N ALA A 205 12.75 -19.30 7.82
CA ALA A 205 14.04 -19.84 8.23
C ALA A 205 14.67 -20.58 7.03
N LEU A 206 15.35 -19.87 6.12
CA LEU A 206 16.02 -20.52 4.99
C LEU A 206 17.27 -21.30 5.46
N GLY A 207 17.27 -22.61 5.26
CA GLY A 207 18.43 -23.46 5.53
C GLY A 207 19.71 -23.07 4.77
N HIS A 208 19.59 -22.38 3.63
CA HIS A 208 20.72 -22.11 2.72
C HIS A 208 21.59 -20.90 3.08
N ASN A 209 21.05 -19.88 3.76
CA ASN A 209 21.77 -18.61 3.99
C ASN A 209 22.22 -18.37 5.42
N GLY A 210 21.89 -19.25 6.37
CA GLY A 210 22.41 -19.10 7.74
C GLY A 210 21.48 -18.38 8.73
N TYR A 211 20.40 -17.73 8.29
CA TYR A 211 19.59 -16.83 9.13
C TYR A 211 18.14 -16.68 8.65
N ASP A 212 17.26 -16.22 9.55
CA ASP A 212 15.86 -15.87 9.25
C ASP A 212 15.81 -14.63 8.35
N THR A 213 15.08 -14.69 7.24
CA THR A 213 15.09 -13.59 6.25
C THR A 213 13.75 -13.43 5.54
N TYR A 214 13.51 -12.25 4.96
CA TYR A 214 12.39 -12.01 4.05
C TYR A 214 12.59 -12.80 2.77
N TYR A 215 11.82 -13.86 2.60
CA TYR A 215 11.94 -14.78 1.48
C TYR A 215 11.10 -14.36 0.29
N HIS A 216 9.90 -13.87 0.57
CA HIS A 216 8.88 -13.64 -0.44
C HIS A 216 8.11 -12.36 -0.17
N VAL A 217 7.56 -11.78 -1.23
CA VAL A 217 6.72 -10.58 -1.14
C VAL A 217 5.59 -10.66 -2.17
N ALA A 218 4.41 -10.17 -1.78
CA ALA A 218 3.22 -10.11 -2.62
C ALA A 218 2.42 -8.83 -2.33
N ALA A 219 1.55 -8.42 -3.24
CA ALA A 219 0.58 -7.36 -3.01
C ALA A 219 -0.79 -7.98 -2.75
N LEU A 220 -1.47 -7.60 -1.68
CA LEU A 220 -2.88 -7.95 -1.45
C LEU A 220 -3.72 -7.12 -2.42
N VAL A 221 -4.36 -7.74 -3.42
CA VAL A 221 -5.18 -7.00 -4.38
C VAL A 221 -6.62 -6.81 -3.91
N GLY A 222 -7.14 -7.71 -3.08
CA GLY A 222 -8.50 -7.61 -2.58
C GLY A 222 -8.96 -8.88 -1.87
N TYR A 223 -10.26 -8.97 -1.62
CA TYR A 223 -10.91 -10.11 -0.98
C TYR A 223 -12.04 -10.65 -1.84
N HIS A 224 -12.16 -11.96 -1.90
CA HIS A 224 -13.35 -12.60 -2.45
C HIS A 224 -14.55 -12.44 -1.53
N VAL A 225 -15.75 -12.65 -2.07
CA VAL A 225 -17.02 -12.62 -1.33
C VAL A 225 -17.09 -13.60 -0.14
N ASP A 226 -16.29 -14.67 -0.16
CA ASP A 226 -16.15 -15.63 0.94
C ASP A 226 -15.11 -15.21 2.00
N GLY A 227 -14.48 -14.05 1.83
CA GLY A 227 -13.46 -13.49 2.71
C GLY A 227 -12.04 -13.98 2.41
N GLU A 228 -11.82 -14.78 1.36
CA GLU A 228 -10.48 -15.23 1.00
C GLU A 228 -9.66 -14.10 0.33
N PRO A 229 -8.46 -13.77 0.83
CA PRO A 229 -7.63 -12.75 0.22
C PRO A 229 -7.00 -13.24 -1.08
N GLN A 230 -6.92 -12.32 -2.04
CA GLN A 230 -6.25 -12.51 -3.31
C GLN A 230 -4.97 -11.69 -3.38
N PHE A 231 -3.90 -12.32 -3.87
CA PHE A 231 -2.58 -11.71 -3.94
C PHE A 231 -2.07 -11.64 -5.37
N ALA A 232 -1.51 -10.50 -5.73
CA ALA A 232 -0.68 -10.35 -6.91
C ALA A 232 0.79 -10.63 -6.57
N GLU A 233 1.43 -11.49 -7.34
CA GLU A 233 2.81 -11.87 -7.09
C GLU A 233 3.48 -12.55 -8.29
N MET A 234 4.80 -12.71 -8.15
CA MET A 234 5.61 -13.63 -8.93
C MET A 234 6.46 -14.48 -7.99
N ALA A 235 6.44 -15.80 -8.10
CA ALA A 235 7.17 -16.72 -7.21
C ALA A 235 7.93 -17.80 -7.96
N ALA A 236 8.90 -18.41 -7.27
CA ALA A 236 9.64 -19.55 -7.77
C ALA A 236 8.70 -20.69 -8.20
N GLY A 237 8.97 -21.22 -9.39
CA GLY A 237 8.15 -22.26 -10.04
C GLY A 237 6.91 -21.74 -10.78
N MET A 238 6.69 -20.42 -10.86
CA MET A 238 5.63 -19.84 -11.71
C MET A 238 6.13 -19.59 -13.14
N ARG A 239 5.27 -19.91 -14.11
CA ARG A 239 5.51 -19.62 -15.54
C ARG A 239 5.29 -18.16 -15.93
N SER A 240 4.52 -17.43 -15.13
CA SER A 240 4.24 -16.01 -15.31
C SER A 240 3.86 -15.41 -13.97
N ALA A 241 4.02 -14.09 -13.81
CA ALA A 241 3.38 -13.36 -12.71
C ALA A 241 1.85 -13.54 -12.76
N SER A 242 1.19 -13.30 -11.63
CA SER A 242 -0.27 -13.34 -11.52
C SER A 242 -0.77 -12.09 -10.80
N ALA A 243 -1.92 -11.58 -11.24
CA ALA A 243 -2.63 -10.49 -10.57
C ALA A 243 -3.53 -11.01 -9.42
N GLU A 244 -3.90 -12.29 -9.46
CA GLU A 244 -4.74 -12.93 -8.45
C GLU A 244 -4.19 -14.33 -8.15
N ARG A 245 -3.90 -14.60 -6.88
CA ARG A 245 -3.53 -15.92 -6.34
C ARG A 245 -4.14 -16.08 -4.96
N ALA A 246 -4.60 -17.29 -4.69
CA ALA A 246 -5.17 -17.61 -3.40
C ALA A 246 -4.10 -17.63 -2.30
N PHE A 247 -4.52 -17.38 -1.06
CA PHE A 247 -3.66 -17.50 0.13
C PHE A 247 -2.87 -18.81 0.20
N SER A 248 -3.52 -19.96 -0.06
CA SER A 248 -2.88 -21.28 -0.03
C SER A 248 -1.72 -21.43 -1.02
N GLN A 249 -1.81 -20.71 -2.14
CA GLN A 249 -0.80 -20.69 -3.19
C GLN A 249 0.38 -19.77 -2.83
N LEU A 250 0.12 -18.65 -2.16
CA LEU A 250 1.12 -17.74 -1.63
C LEU A 250 1.93 -18.42 -0.52
N THR A 251 1.26 -19.11 0.41
CA THR A 251 1.90 -19.71 1.60
C THR A 251 2.43 -21.13 1.36
N LYS A 252 2.50 -21.60 0.10
CA LYS A 252 2.85 -23.00 -0.24
C LYS A 252 4.23 -23.46 0.26
N PHE A 253 5.12 -22.51 0.55
CA PHE A 253 6.47 -22.79 1.05
C PHE A 253 6.54 -22.96 2.58
N TYR A 254 5.44 -22.68 3.29
CA TYR A 254 5.28 -23.04 4.69
C TYR A 254 4.69 -24.44 4.81
N LYS A 255 5.21 -25.22 5.74
CA LYS A 255 4.75 -26.58 5.99
C LYS A 255 3.69 -26.59 7.10
N LYS A 256 2.61 -27.33 6.90
CA LYS A 256 1.74 -27.75 8.01
C LYS A 256 2.23 -29.06 8.60
N ARG A 257 2.24 -29.15 9.93
CA ARG A 257 2.53 -30.38 10.68
C ARG A 257 1.32 -31.32 10.64
N ALA A 258 1.52 -32.56 11.09
CA ALA A 258 0.49 -33.59 11.11
C ALA A 258 -0.72 -33.23 11.99
N ASP A 259 -0.53 -32.37 13.00
CA ASP A 259 -1.59 -31.86 13.88
C ASP A 259 -2.35 -30.65 13.30
N GLY A 260 -2.01 -30.23 12.08
CA GLY A 260 -2.61 -29.06 11.42
C GLY A 260 -1.96 -27.72 11.76
N SER A 261 -1.03 -27.67 12.71
CA SER A 261 -0.28 -26.45 13.06
C SER A 261 0.73 -26.06 11.97
N TRP A 262 1.04 -24.77 11.88
CA TRP A 262 2.08 -24.29 10.96
C TRP A 262 3.48 -24.49 11.54
N ASP A 263 4.41 -24.94 10.70
CA ASP A 263 5.83 -24.97 11.01
C ASP A 263 6.46 -23.60 10.72
N VAL A 264 6.48 -22.77 11.76
CA VAL A 264 7.07 -21.42 11.76
C VAL A 264 8.30 -21.32 12.66
N THR A 265 9.03 -22.44 12.79
CA THR A 265 10.19 -22.52 13.69
C THR A 265 11.30 -21.60 13.18
N PRO A 266 11.71 -20.57 13.94
CA PRO A 266 12.83 -19.73 13.57
C PRO A 266 14.14 -20.52 13.70
N ARG A 267 15.19 -20.09 13.01
CA ARG A 267 16.50 -20.70 13.17
C ARG A 267 17.13 -20.39 14.53
N ASP A 268 17.03 -19.15 14.99
CA ASP A 268 17.37 -18.78 16.36
C ASP A 268 16.11 -18.86 17.22
N PRO A 269 16.05 -19.75 18.23
CA PRO A 269 14.86 -19.91 19.07
C PRO A 269 14.52 -18.66 19.90
N ARG A 270 15.42 -17.66 19.97
CA ARG A 270 15.17 -16.37 20.62
C ARG A 270 14.45 -15.38 19.70
N HIS A 271 14.34 -15.67 18.42
CA HIS A 271 13.67 -14.82 17.44
C HIS A 271 12.26 -15.32 17.18
N THR A 272 11.49 -14.53 16.44
CA THR A 272 10.18 -14.93 15.92
C THR A 272 10.16 -14.59 14.45
N LEU A 273 9.71 -15.52 13.61
CA LEU A 273 9.46 -15.20 12.20
C LEU A 273 8.34 -14.17 12.14
N VAL A 274 8.55 -13.11 11.35
CA VAL A 274 7.60 -12.00 11.22
C VAL A 274 6.95 -11.98 9.84
N VAL A 275 5.75 -11.44 9.78
CA VAL A 275 5.20 -10.84 8.58
C VAL A 275 5.38 -9.33 8.71
N THR A 276 5.74 -8.68 7.62
CA THR A 276 5.80 -7.22 7.53
C THR A 276 4.87 -6.77 6.43
N TRP A 277 4.05 -5.75 6.66
CA TRP A 277 3.25 -5.15 5.60
C TRP A 277 3.39 -3.65 5.54
N PHE A 278 3.18 -3.11 4.34
CA PHE A 278 3.31 -1.71 4.00
C PHE A 278 2.04 -1.22 3.28
N ASP A 279 1.51 -0.07 3.69
CA ASP A 279 0.37 0.57 3.02
C ASP A 279 0.81 1.73 2.11
N PRO A 280 0.98 1.50 0.79
CA PRO A 280 1.37 2.57 -0.13
C PRO A 280 0.29 3.65 -0.29
N PHE A 281 -1.00 3.31 -0.13
CA PHE A 281 -2.09 4.28 -0.30
C PHE A 281 -2.10 5.30 0.85
N ALA A 282 -1.77 4.85 2.07
CA ALA A 282 -1.63 5.75 3.21
C ALA A 282 -0.51 6.77 2.99
N VAL A 283 0.62 6.36 2.39
CA VAL A 283 1.71 7.28 2.02
C VAL A 283 1.24 8.33 1.01
N ILE A 284 0.57 7.89 -0.05
CA ILE A 284 0.14 8.79 -1.15
C ILE A 284 -0.86 9.81 -0.64
N ARG A 285 -1.85 9.36 0.15
CA ARG A 285 -2.88 10.25 0.71
C ARG A 285 -2.28 11.34 1.57
N ASP A 286 -1.26 11.02 2.36
CA ASP A 286 -0.66 11.99 3.29
C ASP A 286 0.33 12.95 2.59
N ILE A 287 0.67 12.69 1.32
CA ILE A 287 1.48 13.59 0.48
C ILE A 287 0.62 14.61 -0.29
N ILE A 288 -0.65 14.30 -0.56
CA ILE A 288 -1.62 15.14 -1.31
C ILE A 288 -2.32 16.11 -0.37
#